data_AF-A0A5B8MDR4-F1
#
_entry.id   AF-A0A5B8MDR4-F1
#
_cell.length_a   1.000
_cell.length_b   1.000
_cell.length_c   1.000
_cell.angle_alpha   90.00
_cell.angle_beta   90.00
_cell.angle_gamma   90.00
#
_symmetry.space_group_name_H-M   'P 1'
#
loop_
_entity.id
_entity.type
_entity.pdbx_description
1 polymer ?
#
loop_
_entity_poly.entity_id
_entity_poly.type
_entity_poly.pdbx_seq_one_letter_code
_entity_poly.pdbx_strand_id
1 'polypeptide(L)'
;MSGVVSGILNAFARGRRIVPRKGWKTLDAKRAKKGYVKGKGVKSVGKHTKYGGYTILAHKIPRYIVPDLNSFELKPYVARNFKPFFKN
;
A
#
# COMPACT_ATOMS: atom_id res chain seq x y z
N MET A 1 8.97 -40.07 13.38
CA MET A 1 7.71 -39.32 13.13
C MET A 1 7.54 -38.01 13.94
N SER A 2 8.39 -37.66 14.91
CA SER A 2 8.16 -36.48 15.79
C SER A 2 8.63 -35.12 15.23
N GLY A 3 9.67 -35.08 14.39
CA GLY A 3 10.25 -33.82 13.88
C GLY A 3 9.41 -33.10 12.82
N VAL A 4 8.75 -33.85 11.95
CA VAL A 4 7.92 -33.30 10.86
C VAL A 4 6.63 -32.70 11.42
N VAL A 5 6.01 -33.36 12.40
CA VAL A 5 4.79 -32.86 13.07
C VAL A 5 5.10 -31.60 13.88
N SER A 6 6.21 -31.56 14.62
CA SER A 6 6.67 -30.36 15.34
C SER A 6 7.03 -29.22 14.38
N GLY A 7 7.65 -29.52 13.24
CA GLY A 7 7.98 -28.55 12.19
C GLY A 7 6.74 -27.92 11.55
N ILE A 8 5.73 -28.73 11.19
CA ILE A 8 4.46 -28.27 10.61
C ILE A 8 3.66 -27.47 11.65
N LEU A 9 3.62 -27.91 12.90
CA LEU A 9 2.92 -27.21 13.98
C LEU A 9 3.56 -25.84 14.27
N ASN A 10 4.90 -25.77 14.33
CA ASN A 10 5.62 -24.52 14.49
C ASN A 10 5.47 -23.60 13.26
N ALA A 11 5.36 -24.15 12.05
CA ALA A 11 5.08 -23.38 10.84
C ALA A 11 3.67 -22.77 10.86
N PHE A 12 2.66 -23.55 11.27
CA PHE A 12 1.28 -23.05 11.46
C PHE A 12 1.19 -22.01 12.57
N ALA A 13 1.89 -22.23 13.70
CA ALA A 13 1.92 -21.30 14.82
C ALA A 13 2.61 -19.97 14.46
N ARG A 14 3.66 -20.00 13.63
CA ARG A 14 4.39 -18.81 13.16
C ARG A 14 3.67 -18.08 12.02
N GLY A 15 3.07 -18.80 11.07
CA GLY A 15 2.28 -18.21 9.97
C GLY A 15 1.10 -17.38 10.47
N ARG A 16 0.56 -17.71 11.65
CA ARG A 16 -0.55 -16.99 12.29
C ARG A 16 -0.10 -15.85 13.23
N ARG A 17 1.20 -15.71 13.51
CA ARG A 17 1.75 -14.79 14.53
C ARG A 17 2.66 -13.69 13.96
N ILE A 18 3.22 -13.87 12.76
CA ILE A 18 4.17 -12.92 12.15
C ILE A 18 3.49 -11.68 11.56
N VAL A 19 2.18 -11.73 11.27
CA VAL A 19 1.46 -10.56 10.74
C VAL A 19 0.87 -9.76 11.91
N PRO A 20 1.32 -8.51 12.18
CA PRO A 20 0.78 -7.70 13.26
C PRO A 20 -0.74 -7.53 13.12
N ARG A 21 -1.47 -7.78 14.23
CA ARG A 21 -2.94 -7.86 14.32
C ARG A 21 -3.69 -6.53 14.14
N LYS A 22 -3.20 -5.58 13.36
CA LYS A 22 -4.02 -4.45 12.89
C LYS A 22 -4.97 -4.87 11.75
N GLY A 23 -4.72 -6.04 11.16
CA GLY A 23 -5.38 -6.47 9.94
C GLY A 23 -6.67 -7.26 10.10
N TRP A 24 -6.92 -7.98 11.22
CA TRP A 24 -8.01 -8.99 11.31
C TRP A 24 -9.14 -8.65 12.28
N LYS A 25 -8.88 -7.88 13.34
CA LYS A 25 -9.89 -7.47 14.32
C LYS A 25 -10.59 -6.16 13.97
N THR A 26 -10.02 -5.38 13.04
CA THR A 26 -10.60 -4.10 12.65
C THR A 26 -11.71 -4.33 11.64
N LEU A 27 -12.88 -3.77 11.94
CA LEU A 27 -14.04 -3.78 11.05
C LEU A 27 -13.69 -2.99 9.77
N ASP A 28 -13.90 -3.62 8.62
CA ASP A 28 -13.70 -3.02 7.30
C ASP A 28 -14.89 -3.34 6.40
N ALA A 29 -15.00 -2.63 5.27
CA ALA A 29 -16.12 -2.80 4.34
C ALA A 29 -16.29 -4.25 3.83
N LYS A 30 -15.25 -5.08 3.88
CA LYS A 30 -15.29 -6.49 3.43
C LYS A 30 -15.79 -7.45 4.51
N ARG A 31 -15.69 -7.08 5.80
CA ARG A 31 -16.07 -7.92 6.94
C ARG A 31 -17.38 -7.54 7.60
N ALA A 32 -17.85 -6.33 7.37
CA ALA A 32 -19.08 -5.84 7.96
C ALA A 32 -20.33 -6.38 7.24
N LYS A 33 -21.49 -6.31 7.90
CA LYS A 33 -22.79 -6.64 7.30
C LYS A 33 -23.09 -5.70 6.11
N LYS A 34 -23.92 -6.18 5.18
CA LYS A 34 -24.46 -5.37 4.07
C LYS A 34 -24.99 -4.03 4.58
N GLY A 35 -24.62 -2.94 3.92
CA GLY A 35 -24.97 -1.57 4.30
C GLY A 35 -23.87 -0.81 5.05
N TYR A 36 -22.83 -1.48 5.53
CA TYR A 36 -21.68 -0.81 6.15
C TYR A 36 -20.64 -0.37 5.11
N VAL A 37 -20.66 0.90 4.74
CA VAL A 37 -19.73 1.49 3.77
C VAL A 37 -18.58 2.19 4.50
N LYS A 38 -17.39 1.58 4.47
CA LYS A 38 -16.18 2.16 5.06
C LYS A 38 -15.11 2.41 4.01
N GLY A 39 -14.61 3.64 3.96
CA GLY A 39 -13.50 4.03 3.09
C GLY A 39 -12.16 3.40 3.47
N LYS A 40 -11.18 3.52 2.57
CA LYS A 40 -9.81 3.01 2.74
C LYS A 40 -8.77 4.11 2.96
N GLY A 41 -9.20 5.28 3.43
CA GLY A 41 -8.32 6.43 3.70
C GLY A 41 -7.92 7.24 2.46
N VAL A 42 -8.49 6.94 1.30
CA VAL A 42 -8.27 7.71 0.06
C VAL A 42 -8.89 9.10 0.18
N LYS A 43 -8.22 10.12 -0.35
CA LYS A 43 -8.72 11.50 -0.40
C LYS A 43 -9.90 11.61 -1.38
N SER A 44 -10.84 12.53 -1.12
CA SER A 44 -12.00 12.72 -1.98
C SER A 44 -11.62 13.49 -3.26
N VAL A 45 -12.09 12.99 -4.41
CA VAL A 45 -11.85 13.60 -5.73
C VAL A 45 -13.03 14.49 -6.19
N GLY A 46 -14.13 14.43 -5.46
CA GLY A 46 -15.39 15.08 -5.85
C GLY A 46 -16.34 15.25 -4.67
N LYS A 47 -17.63 15.36 -4.99
CA LYS A 47 -18.73 15.45 -4.02
C LYS A 47 -19.96 14.67 -4.48
N HIS A 48 -20.80 14.25 -3.55
CA HIS A 48 -22.12 13.72 -3.86
C HIS A 48 -23.08 14.85 -4.28
N THR A 49 -24.01 14.52 -5.16
CA THR A 49 -25.12 15.38 -5.58
C THR A 49 -26.34 15.15 -4.69
N LYS A 50 -27.33 16.06 -4.76
CA LYS A 50 -28.58 15.96 -4.00
C LYS A 50 -29.32 14.62 -4.17
N TYR A 51 -29.21 14.02 -5.36
CA TYR A 51 -29.91 12.79 -5.73
C TYR A 51 -28.99 11.55 -5.74
N GLY A 52 -27.93 11.54 -4.94
CA GLY A 52 -27.07 10.36 -4.76
C GLY A 52 -26.04 10.11 -5.86
N GLY A 53 -26.09 10.84 -6.98
CA GLY A 53 -25.02 10.85 -7.98
C GLY A 53 -23.70 11.44 -7.43
N TYR A 54 -22.61 11.33 -8.19
CA TYR A 54 -21.29 11.83 -7.81
C TYR A 54 -20.71 12.74 -8.88
N THR A 55 -20.21 13.92 -8.49
CA THR A 55 -19.58 14.88 -9.39
C THR A 55 -18.08 14.97 -9.06
N ILE A 56 -17.26 14.69 -10.07
CA ILE A 56 -15.81 14.80 -10.00
C ILE A 56 -15.40 16.28 -10.13
N LEU A 57 -14.48 16.73 -9.28
CA LEU A 57 -13.98 18.11 -9.29
C LEU A 57 -12.56 18.13 -9.86
N ALA A 58 -12.37 18.76 -11.02
CA ALA A 58 -11.09 18.74 -11.74
C ALA A 58 -9.89 19.25 -10.92
N HIS A 59 -10.11 20.21 -10.01
CA HIS A 59 -9.07 20.75 -9.14
C HIS A 59 -8.67 19.82 -7.98
N LYS A 60 -9.46 18.78 -7.68
CA LYS A 60 -9.14 17.77 -6.66
C LYS A 60 -8.41 16.56 -7.24
N ILE A 61 -8.33 16.46 -8.56
CA ILE A 61 -7.61 15.37 -9.23
C ILE A 61 -6.11 15.70 -9.16
N PRO A 62 -5.28 14.81 -8.57
CA PRO A 62 -3.83 15.01 -8.59
C PRO A 62 -3.33 14.97 -10.03
N ARG A 63 -2.60 16.01 -10.44
CA ARG A 63 -1.95 16.09 -11.75
C ARG A 63 -0.48 15.77 -11.58
N TYR A 64 -0.05 14.64 -12.14
CA TYR A 64 1.35 14.27 -12.17
C TYR A 64 2.02 14.93 -13.36
N ILE A 65 2.97 15.83 -13.11
CA ILE A 65 3.77 16.47 -14.14
C ILE A 65 4.95 15.54 -14.39
N VAL A 66 4.87 14.75 -15.47
CA VAL A 66 5.92 13.83 -15.87
C VAL A 66 6.82 14.55 -16.89
N PRO A 67 8.11 14.76 -16.59
CA PRO A 67 9.04 15.38 -17.54
C PRO A 67 9.40 14.39 -18.66
N ASP A 68 9.87 14.92 -19.80
CA ASP A 68 10.51 14.08 -20.81
C ASP A 68 11.89 13.62 -20.32
N LEU A 69 12.19 12.34 -20.52
CA LEU A 69 13.42 11.69 -20.08
C LEU A 69 14.28 11.22 -21.26
N ASN A 70 13.95 11.62 -22.48
CA ASN A 70 14.80 11.37 -23.65
C ASN A 70 16.20 11.96 -23.44
N SER A 71 17.23 11.15 -23.69
CA SER A 71 18.65 11.51 -23.48
C SER A 71 19.05 11.82 -22.03
N PHE A 72 18.34 11.27 -21.04
CA PHE A 72 18.72 11.40 -19.63
C PHE A 72 19.87 10.45 -19.25
N GLU A 73 21.03 11.01 -18.91
CA GLU A 73 22.25 10.24 -18.61
C GLU A 73 22.19 9.46 -17.29
N LEU A 74 21.42 9.96 -16.32
CA LEU A 74 21.37 9.39 -14.98
C LEU A 74 20.56 8.09 -14.95
N LYS A 75 21.08 7.12 -14.22
CA LYS A 75 20.48 5.79 -14.01
C LYS A 75 20.00 5.65 -12.57
N PRO A 76 19.05 4.72 -12.29
CA PRO A 76 18.53 4.51 -10.92
C PRO A 76 19.58 3.95 -9.94
N TYR A 77 20.76 3.56 -10.42
CA TYR A 77 21.83 2.98 -9.61
C TYR A 77 23.17 3.67 -9.88
N VAL A 78 24.06 3.59 -8.91
CA VAL A 78 25.42 4.13 -8.96
C VAL A 78 26.44 2.99 -9.09
N ALA A 79 27.59 3.29 -9.69
CA ALA A 79 28.71 2.34 -9.78
C ALA A 79 29.22 1.95 -8.38
N ARG A 80 29.58 0.68 -8.20
CA ARG A 80 30.05 0.13 -6.90
C ARG A 80 31.35 0.76 -6.40
N ASN A 81 32.20 1.23 -7.32
CA ASN A 81 33.49 1.82 -7.00
C ASN A 81 33.43 3.33 -6.76
N PHE A 82 32.23 3.90 -6.68
CA PHE A 82 32.04 5.31 -6.37
C PHE A 82 32.52 5.61 -4.95
N LYS A 83 33.45 6.57 -4.81
CA LYS A 83 33.91 7.06 -3.50
C LYS A 83 33.06 8.26 -3.09
N PRO A 84 32.28 8.18 -1.99
CA PRO A 84 31.48 9.30 -1.54
C PRO A 84 32.38 10.46 -1.09
N PHE A 85 31.98 11.67 -1.43
CA PHE A 85 32.76 12.90 -1.22
C PHE A 85 33.08 13.19 0.27
N PHE A 86 32.25 12.70 1.20
CA PHE A 86 32.37 13.03 2.63
C PHE A 86 33.22 12.06 3.47
N LYS A 87 33.92 11.10 2.84
CA LYS A 87 34.71 10.12 3.57
C LYS A 87 36.20 10.51 3.50
N ASN A 88 36.66 11.22 4.54
CA ASN A 88 38.09 11.36 4.85
C ASN A 88 38.65 10.01 5.31
#